data_AF-A0A6L7TML4-F1
#
_entry.id   AF-A0A6L7TML4-F1
#
_cell.length_a   1.000
_cell.length_b   1.000
_cell.length_c   1.000
_cell.angle_alpha   90.00
_cell.angle_beta   90.00
_cell.angle_gamma   90.00
#
_symmetry.space_group_name_H-M   'P 1'
#
loop_
_entity.id
_entity.type
_entity.pdbx_description
1 polymer ?
#
loop_
_entity_poly.entity_id
_entity_poly.type
_entity_poly.pdbx_seq_one_letter_code
_entity_poly.pdbx_strand_id
1 'polypeptide(L)'
;MADHVPIDYTGIITVEPGKRYGKHFVRDLPVTVGDVLGQLAAGISEEEILNHFPDLTGKDIKACLSFAAARERRSVTAPPDMPAVNDYSHIITIEPGKRFGRPCIRGMRITVYDVLEWLAGGMAYEEILDEFPELTIEDILASIAFVADPKRRFQLVPQGAVAWTKEAFDVVSEP
;
A
#
# COMPACT_ATOMS: atom_id res chain seq x y z
N MET A 1 -4.53 -12.26 22.34
CA MET A 1 -5.03 -11.53 21.15
C MET A 1 -4.86 -10.07 21.50
N ALA A 2 -3.72 -9.47 21.13
CA ALA A 2 -3.47 -8.09 21.48
C ALA A 2 -4.53 -7.21 20.80
N ASP A 3 -5.11 -6.28 21.55
CA ASP A 3 -6.03 -5.26 21.06
C ASP A 3 -5.24 -4.31 20.14
N HIS A 4 -4.99 -4.73 18.91
CA HIS A 4 -4.32 -3.91 17.90
C HIS A 4 -5.28 -2.84 17.40
N VAL A 5 -5.31 -1.71 18.11
CA VAL A 5 -5.95 -0.49 17.61
C VAL A 5 -5.14 -0.04 16.38
N PRO A 6 -5.74 0.05 15.18
CA PRO A 6 -5.04 0.55 14.01
C PRO A 6 -4.47 1.93 14.33
N ILE A 7 -3.17 2.14 14.07
CA ILE A 7 -2.57 3.46 14.27
C ILE A 7 -3.38 4.47 13.46
N ASP A 8 -3.87 5.49 14.15
CA ASP A 8 -4.51 6.62 13.51
C ASP A 8 -3.47 7.40 12.71
N TYR A 9 -3.53 7.23 11.39
CA TYR A 9 -2.68 7.93 10.44
C TYR A 9 -3.23 9.31 10.08
N THR A 10 -4.45 9.65 10.55
CA THR A 10 -5.13 10.91 10.26
C THR A 10 -4.34 12.05 10.91
N GLY A 11 -3.77 12.93 10.10
CA GLY A 11 -2.86 14.01 10.55
C GLY A 11 -1.37 13.68 10.45
N ILE A 12 -0.99 12.43 10.15
CA ILE A 12 0.39 12.04 9.80
C ILE A 12 0.52 11.92 8.28
N ILE A 13 -0.46 11.32 7.61
CA ILE A 13 -0.45 11.21 6.15
C ILE A 13 -1.28 12.34 5.55
N THR A 14 -0.61 13.20 4.78
CA THR A 14 -1.19 14.40 4.18
C THR A 14 -1.24 14.27 2.66
N VAL A 15 -2.24 14.91 2.05
CA VAL A 15 -2.31 15.12 0.60
C VAL A 15 -2.45 16.60 0.34
N GLU A 16 -1.55 17.15 -0.46
CA GLU A 16 -1.71 18.48 -1.03
C GLU A 16 -1.84 18.37 -2.56
N PRO A 17 -3.00 18.70 -3.15
CA PRO A 17 -3.25 18.55 -4.58
C PRO A 17 -2.23 19.28 -5.48
N GLY A 18 -1.64 20.37 -5.00
CA GLY A 18 -0.63 21.17 -5.72
C GLY A 18 0.83 20.77 -5.47
N LYS A 19 1.11 19.84 -4.55
CA LYS A 19 2.48 19.37 -4.26
C LYS A 19 2.67 17.92 -4.69
N ARG A 20 3.88 17.63 -5.18
CA ARG A 20 4.35 16.27 -5.55
C ARG A 20 3.34 15.45 -6.36
N TYR A 21 2.69 16.09 -7.32
CA TYR A 21 1.74 15.43 -8.22
C TYR A 21 0.55 14.77 -7.50
N GLY A 22 0.08 15.36 -6.39
CA GLY A 22 -1.03 14.83 -5.60
C GLY A 22 -0.70 13.55 -4.82
N LYS A 23 0.59 13.23 -4.62
CA LYS A 23 1.01 12.07 -3.84
C LYS A 23 0.82 12.31 -2.33
N HIS A 24 0.32 11.29 -1.63
CA HIS A 24 0.35 11.21 -0.17
C HIS A 24 1.78 11.27 0.39
N PHE A 25 2.04 12.17 1.32
CA PHE A 25 3.34 12.35 1.99
C PHE A 25 3.21 12.36 3.51
N VAL A 26 4.33 12.09 4.17
CA VAL A 26 4.43 12.05 5.64
C VAL A 26 4.59 13.46 6.17
N ARG A 27 3.65 13.92 6.99
CA ARG A 27 3.61 15.23 7.65
C ARG A 27 3.90 16.35 6.64
N ASP A 28 4.98 17.10 6.82
CA ASP A 28 5.49 18.10 5.89
C ASP A 28 6.79 17.65 5.18
N LEU A 29 7.21 16.40 5.40
CA LEU A 29 8.49 15.87 4.94
C LEU A 29 8.48 15.62 3.43
N PRO A 30 9.66 15.73 2.76
CA PRO A 30 9.90 15.30 1.37
C PRO A 30 9.68 13.82 1.06
N VAL A 31 9.20 13.02 2.03
CA VAL A 31 9.02 11.57 1.91
C VAL A 31 7.57 11.20 1.58
N THR A 32 7.35 10.44 0.52
CA THR A 32 6.02 9.92 0.16
C THR A 32 5.75 8.56 0.79
N VAL A 33 4.47 8.22 0.97
CA VAL A 33 4.06 6.87 1.40
C VAL A 33 4.63 5.79 0.46
N GLY A 34 4.72 6.10 -0.84
CA GLY A 34 5.30 5.17 -1.83
C GLY A 34 6.80 4.95 -1.63
N ASP A 35 7.54 5.96 -1.18
CA ASP A 35 8.98 5.81 -0.93
C ASP A 35 9.23 4.87 0.26
N VAL A 36 8.45 5.04 1.34
CA VAL A 36 8.52 4.16 2.53
C VAL A 36 8.15 2.72 2.17
N LEU A 37 6.99 2.52 1.54
CA LEU A 37 6.53 1.19 1.16
C LEU A 37 7.46 0.53 0.13
N GLY A 38 8.06 1.31 -0.77
CA GLY A 38 9.03 0.82 -1.75
C GLY A 38 10.31 0.31 -1.10
N GLN A 39 10.83 1.01 -0.08
CA GLN A 39 12.00 0.54 0.67
C GLN A 39 11.69 -0.70 1.50
N LEU A 40 10.55 -0.71 2.22
CA LEU A 40 10.09 -1.89 2.95
C LEU A 40 9.92 -3.11 2.02
N ALA A 41 9.31 -2.91 0.85
CA ALA A 41 9.13 -3.96 -0.15
C ALA A 41 10.46 -4.48 -0.72
N ALA A 42 11.52 -3.65 -0.72
CA ALA A 42 12.88 -4.06 -1.08
C ALA A 42 13.60 -4.80 0.05
N GLY A 43 12.94 -5.04 1.19
CA GLY A 43 13.51 -5.71 2.36
C GLY A 43 14.35 -4.81 3.25
N ILE A 44 14.32 -3.49 3.05
CA ILE A 44 15.03 -2.52 3.90
C ILE A 44 14.33 -2.45 5.26
N SER A 45 15.10 -2.53 6.34
CA SER A 45 14.58 -2.50 7.72
C SER A 45 14.06 -1.13 8.13
N GLU A 46 13.20 -1.06 9.14
CA GLU A 46 12.73 0.23 9.68
C GLU A 46 13.89 1.11 10.14
N GLU A 47 14.89 0.53 10.82
CA GLU A 47 16.07 1.25 11.28
C GLU A 47 16.84 1.88 10.12
N GLU A 48 17.03 1.13 9.03
CA GLU A 48 17.74 1.62 7.85
C GLU A 48 16.95 2.69 7.09
N ILE A 49 15.61 2.58 7.04
CA ILE A 49 14.74 3.64 6.49
C ILE A 49 14.86 4.92 7.33
N LEU A 50 14.90 4.81 8.66
CA LEU A 50 15.09 5.96 9.55
C LEU A 50 16.50 6.55 9.41
N ASN A 51 17.51 5.75 9.12
CA ASN A 51 18.85 6.26 8.79
C ASN A 51 18.86 7.01 7.45
N HIS A 52 18.10 6.55 6.45
CA HIS A 52 17.91 7.26 5.18
C HIS A 52 17.11 8.55 5.32
N PHE A 53 16.12 8.56 6.23
CA PHE A 53 15.25 9.71 6.50
C PHE A 53 15.22 10.04 8.00
N PRO A 54 16.23 10.74 8.54
CA PRO A 54 16.37 10.99 9.99
C PRO A 54 15.22 11.79 10.62
N ASP A 55 14.50 12.58 9.81
CA ASP A 55 13.33 13.34 10.27
C ASP A 55 12.06 12.48 10.38
N LEU A 56 12.09 11.25 9.86
CA LEU A 56 11.01 10.28 9.93
C LEU A 56 11.05 9.54 11.26
N THR A 57 9.91 9.03 11.71
CA THR A 57 9.82 8.26 12.96
C THR A 57 9.21 6.88 12.70
N GLY A 58 9.44 5.91 13.58
CA GLY A 58 8.76 4.61 13.49
C GLY A 58 7.22 4.74 13.48
N LYS A 59 6.67 5.78 14.14
CA LYS A 59 5.24 6.10 14.06
C LYS A 59 4.81 6.50 12.64
N ASP A 60 5.65 7.22 11.91
CA ASP A 60 5.38 7.60 10.51
C ASP A 60 5.40 6.39 9.57
N ILE A 61 6.31 5.43 9.78
CA ILE A 61 6.37 4.16 9.03
C ILE A 61 5.08 3.37 9.26
N LYS A 62 4.68 3.20 10.53
CA LYS A 62 3.43 2.52 10.88
C LYS A 62 2.19 3.24 10.34
N ALA A 63 2.20 4.58 10.30
CA ALA A 63 1.14 5.36 9.67
C ALA A 63 1.06 5.12 8.14
N CYS A 64 2.21 4.95 7.46
CA CYS A 64 2.22 4.59 6.03
C CYS A 64 1.59 3.21 5.78
N LEU A 65 1.92 2.22 6.62
CA LEU A 65 1.33 0.88 6.56
C LEU A 65 -0.17 0.90 6.86
N SER A 66 -0.59 1.61 7.92
CA SER A 66 -2.00 1.77 8.28
C SER A 66 -2.81 2.47 7.17
N PHE A 67 -2.24 3.52 6.56
CA PHE A 67 -2.83 4.18 5.40
C PHE A 67 -2.96 3.23 4.21
N ALA A 68 -1.95 2.41 3.93
CA ALA A 68 -2.00 1.41 2.86
C ALA A 68 -3.08 0.35 3.12
N ALA A 69 -3.16 -0.18 4.34
CA ALA A 69 -4.22 -1.10 4.74
C ALA A 69 -5.62 -0.49 4.54
N ALA A 70 -5.82 0.75 5.00
CA ALA A 70 -7.09 1.46 4.82
C ALA A 70 -7.42 1.78 3.35
N ARG A 71 -6.40 1.92 2.48
CA ARG A 71 -6.60 2.02 1.02
C ARG A 71 -7.11 0.69 0.46
N GLU A 72 -6.49 -0.43 0.82
CA GLU A 72 -6.90 -1.76 0.35
C GLU A 72 -8.28 -2.19 0.91
N ARG A 73 -8.71 -1.70 2.07
CA ARG A 73 -10.09 -1.91 2.55
C ARG A 73 -11.13 -1.43 1.52
N ARG A 74 -10.83 -0.36 0.76
CA ARG A 74 -11.72 0.33 -0.19
C ARG A 74 -11.65 -0.20 -1.63
N SER A 75 -10.57 -0.87 -2.03
CA SER A 75 -10.46 -1.45 -3.37
C SER A 75 -11.28 -2.74 -3.46
N VAL A 76 -12.34 -2.71 -4.27
CA VAL A 76 -13.10 -3.90 -4.66
C VAL A 76 -12.84 -4.10 -6.15
N THR A 77 -12.18 -5.20 -6.51
CA THR A 77 -11.73 -5.64 -7.85
C THR A 77 -10.41 -5.06 -8.38
N ALA A 78 -9.62 -5.96 -8.96
CA ALA A 78 -8.45 -5.65 -9.78
C ALA A 78 -8.71 -6.17 -11.22
N PRO A 79 -8.23 -5.47 -12.27
CA PRO A 79 -8.32 -5.98 -13.65
C PRO A 79 -7.31 -7.12 -13.89
N PRO A 80 -7.60 -8.09 -14.79
CA PRO A 80 -6.85 -9.35 -14.86
C PRO A 80 -5.43 -9.29 -15.45
N ASP A 81 -5.05 -8.28 -16.24
CA ASP A 81 -3.88 -8.43 -17.13
C ASP A 81 -2.94 -7.20 -17.13
N MET A 82 -2.06 -7.06 -16.14
CA MET A 82 -0.99 -6.05 -16.18
C MET A 82 0.34 -6.58 -15.66
N PRO A 83 1.44 -6.50 -16.42
CA PRO A 83 2.74 -6.96 -15.94
C PRO A 83 3.26 -6.03 -14.83
N ALA A 84 3.46 -6.61 -13.66
CA ALA A 84 4.01 -5.96 -12.47
C ALA A 84 5.52 -5.72 -12.65
N VAL A 85 6.02 -4.62 -12.07
CA VAL A 85 7.46 -4.30 -12.07
C VAL A 85 8.18 -4.98 -10.89
N ASN A 86 7.43 -5.64 -9.98
CA ASN A 86 7.90 -6.63 -9.02
C ASN A 86 7.11 -7.92 -9.21
N ASP A 87 7.79 -9.08 -9.21
CA ASP A 87 7.13 -10.38 -9.38
C ASP A 87 6.49 -10.87 -8.07
N TYR A 88 5.50 -10.14 -7.56
CA TYR A 88 4.64 -10.62 -6.47
C TYR A 88 3.40 -11.37 -7.01
N SER A 89 3.24 -11.42 -8.33
CA SER A 89 2.04 -11.92 -9.02
C SER A 89 1.75 -13.41 -8.77
N HIS A 90 2.80 -14.19 -8.51
CA HIS A 90 2.70 -15.61 -8.17
C HIS A 90 2.46 -15.85 -6.66
N ILE A 91 2.63 -14.82 -5.83
CA ILE A 91 2.42 -14.87 -4.37
C ILE A 91 1.07 -14.27 -3.99
N ILE A 92 0.67 -13.16 -4.58
CA ILE A 92 -0.60 -12.50 -4.28
C ILE A 92 -1.65 -12.90 -5.30
N THR A 93 -2.65 -13.65 -4.86
CA THR A 93 -3.77 -14.11 -5.68
C THR A 93 -5.03 -13.28 -5.44
N ILE A 94 -5.83 -13.06 -6.49
CA ILE A 94 -7.13 -12.42 -6.40
C ILE A 94 -8.15 -13.37 -7.01
N GLU A 95 -8.92 -14.03 -6.15
CA GLU A 95 -9.90 -15.04 -6.56
C GLU A 95 -11.31 -14.49 -6.34
N PRO A 96 -12.13 -14.30 -7.40
CA PRO A 96 -13.52 -13.90 -7.26
C PRO A 96 -14.28 -14.87 -6.34
N GLY A 97 -14.80 -14.37 -5.22
CA GLY A 97 -15.54 -15.17 -4.22
C GLY A 97 -14.71 -15.61 -3.00
N LYS A 98 -13.38 -15.57 -3.06
CA LYS A 98 -12.53 -15.76 -1.87
C LYS A 98 -12.34 -14.42 -1.17
N ARG A 99 -12.68 -14.33 0.12
CA ARG A 99 -12.59 -13.09 0.92
C ARG A 99 -13.18 -11.86 0.19
N PHE A 100 -14.28 -12.04 -0.55
CA PHE A 100 -14.92 -10.98 -1.35
C PHE A 100 -14.04 -10.40 -2.48
N GLY A 101 -13.17 -11.22 -3.08
CA GLY A 101 -12.27 -10.79 -4.16
C GLY A 101 -11.12 -9.91 -3.67
N ARG A 102 -10.79 -9.99 -2.37
CA ARG A 102 -9.64 -9.30 -1.80
C ARG A 102 -8.34 -10.01 -2.19
N PRO A 103 -7.22 -9.27 -2.34
CA PRO A 103 -5.91 -9.87 -2.55
C PRO A 103 -5.52 -10.74 -1.35
N CYS A 104 -5.25 -12.01 -1.62
CA CYS A 104 -4.85 -13.01 -0.65
C CYS A 104 -3.44 -13.53 -0.95
N ILE A 105 -2.77 -14.00 0.08
CA ILE A 105 -1.51 -14.73 -0.09
C ILE A 105 -1.81 -16.10 -0.69
N ARG A 106 -0.94 -16.58 -1.57
CA ARG A 106 -1.08 -17.79 -2.40
C ARG A 106 -1.54 -19.00 -1.59
N GLY A 107 -2.71 -19.55 -1.97
CA GLY A 107 -3.27 -20.73 -1.31
C GLY A 107 -3.84 -20.47 0.09
N MET A 108 -3.79 -19.24 0.59
CA MET A 108 -4.19 -18.89 1.97
C MET A 108 -5.46 -18.04 1.97
N ARG A 109 -6.08 -17.94 3.16
CA ARG A 109 -7.18 -16.99 3.42
C ARG A 109 -6.73 -15.76 4.20
N ILE A 110 -5.42 -15.55 4.30
CA ILE A 110 -4.77 -14.34 4.81
C ILE A 110 -4.75 -13.32 3.66
N THR A 111 -5.24 -12.12 3.92
CA THR A 111 -5.28 -11.03 2.94
C THR A 111 -4.04 -10.15 3.05
N VAL A 112 -3.68 -9.46 1.96
CA VAL A 112 -2.66 -8.39 1.99
C VAL A 112 -2.96 -7.37 3.07
N TYR A 113 -4.25 -7.08 3.25
CA TYR A 113 -4.74 -6.18 4.28
C TYR A 113 -4.42 -6.68 5.70
N ASP A 114 -4.60 -7.98 5.99
CA ASP A 114 -4.33 -8.55 7.32
C ASP A 114 -2.84 -8.36 7.68
N VAL A 115 -1.92 -8.66 6.74
CA VAL A 115 -0.48 -8.46 6.93
C VAL A 115 -0.14 -7.00 7.20
N LEU A 116 -0.68 -6.07 6.41
CA LEU A 116 -0.43 -4.65 6.61
C LEU A 116 -0.98 -4.14 7.96
N GLU A 117 -2.10 -4.70 8.42
CA GLU A 117 -2.68 -4.37 9.73
C GLU A 117 -1.79 -4.86 10.88
N TRP A 118 -1.21 -6.05 10.80
CA TRP A 118 -0.26 -6.55 11.80
C TRP A 118 1.00 -5.70 11.86
N LEU A 119 1.58 -5.38 10.70
CA LEU A 119 2.75 -4.51 10.61
C LEU A 119 2.45 -3.09 11.12
N ALA A 120 1.30 -2.53 10.77
CA ALA A 120 0.85 -1.24 11.29
C ALA A 120 0.59 -1.27 12.80
N GLY A 121 0.15 -2.42 13.33
CA GLY A 121 0.03 -2.72 14.76
C GLY A 121 1.37 -2.83 15.47
N GLY A 122 2.48 -2.87 14.72
CA GLY A 122 3.85 -2.91 15.23
C GLY A 122 4.41 -4.31 15.44
N MET A 123 3.77 -5.34 14.89
CA MET A 123 4.29 -6.71 14.91
C MET A 123 5.52 -6.81 14.00
N ALA A 124 6.59 -7.43 14.51
CA ALA A 124 7.79 -7.69 13.72
C ALA A 124 7.56 -8.83 12.70
N TYR A 125 8.44 -8.93 11.70
CA TYR A 125 8.32 -9.98 10.68
C TYR A 125 8.43 -11.37 11.31
N GLU A 126 9.36 -11.54 12.24
CA GLU A 126 9.59 -12.79 12.97
C GLU A 126 8.37 -13.18 13.80
N GLU A 127 7.73 -12.22 14.47
CA GLU A 127 6.50 -12.45 15.25
C GLU A 127 5.34 -12.91 14.35
N ILE A 128 5.18 -12.32 13.16
CA ILE A 128 4.18 -12.75 12.18
C ILE A 128 4.46 -14.18 11.72
N LEU A 129 5.72 -14.52 11.44
CA LEU A 129 6.11 -15.86 10.99
C LEU A 129 5.96 -16.91 12.10
N ASP A 130 6.19 -16.54 13.36
CA ASP A 130 5.98 -17.41 14.52
C ASP A 130 4.48 -17.68 14.75
N GLU A 131 3.62 -16.67 14.56
CA GLU A 131 2.15 -16.83 14.67
C GLU A 131 1.53 -17.56 13.47
N PHE A 132 2.10 -17.37 12.26
CA PHE A 132 1.64 -17.97 11.02
C PHE A 132 2.79 -18.67 10.28
N PRO A 133 3.22 -19.86 10.72
CA PRO A 133 4.40 -20.57 10.17
C PRO A 133 4.30 -20.96 8.70
N GLU A 134 3.08 -20.94 8.14
CA GLU A 134 2.83 -21.17 6.72
C GLU A 134 3.15 -19.94 5.83
N LEU A 135 3.37 -18.76 6.42
CA LEU A 135 3.88 -17.58 5.74
C LEU A 135 5.39 -17.66 5.56
N THR A 136 5.88 -16.99 4.52
CA THR A 136 7.31 -16.72 4.36
C THR A 136 7.58 -15.23 4.36
N ILE A 137 8.85 -14.85 4.53
CA ILE A 137 9.26 -13.45 4.45
C ILE A 137 8.92 -12.86 3.07
N GLU A 138 9.04 -13.67 2.00
CA GLU A 138 8.65 -13.29 0.65
C GLU A 138 7.15 -12.98 0.55
N ASP A 139 6.30 -13.68 1.29
CA ASP A 139 4.85 -13.41 1.32
C ASP A 139 4.54 -12.05 1.99
N ILE A 140 5.27 -11.69 3.05
CA ILE A 140 5.16 -10.39 3.73
C ILE A 140 5.64 -9.28 2.81
N LEU A 141 6.84 -9.42 2.23
CA LEU A 141 7.42 -8.44 1.31
C LEU A 141 6.56 -8.27 0.04
N ALA A 142 6.01 -9.36 -0.49
CA ALA A 142 5.07 -9.32 -1.61
C ALA A 142 3.79 -8.55 -1.28
N SER A 143 3.28 -8.68 -0.05
CA SER A 143 2.12 -7.92 0.42
C SER A 143 2.40 -6.41 0.46
N ILE A 144 3.58 -6.01 0.92
CA ILE A 144 4.02 -4.60 0.91
C ILE A 144 4.25 -4.11 -0.53
N ALA A 145 4.93 -4.90 -1.36
CA ALA A 145 5.19 -4.57 -2.76
C ALA A 145 3.90 -4.38 -3.56
N PHE A 146 2.89 -5.22 -3.30
CA PHE A 146 1.58 -5.14 -3.92
C PHE A 146 0.91 -3.77 -3.67
N VAL A 147 1.02 -3.22 -2.46
CA VAL A 147 0.44 -1.90 -2.14
C VAL A 147 1.34 -0.72 -2.50
N ALA A 148 2.64 -0.95 -2.59
CA ALA A 148 3.61 0.02 -3.09
C ALA A 148 3.42 0.32 -4.58
N ASP A 149 2.87 -0.63 -5.36
CA ASP A 149 2.74 -0.52 -6.81
C ASP A 149 1.93 0.72 -7.24
N PRO A 150 2.56 1.72 -7.91
CA PRO A 150 1.88 2.91 -8.38
C PRO A 150 0.77 2.62 -9.40
N LYS A 151 0.85 1.53 -10.16
CA LYS A 151 -0.17 1.15 -11.16
C LYS A 151 -1.50 0.82 -10.50
N ARG A 152 -1.47 0.37 -9.23
CA ARG A 152 -2.68 0.14 -8.42
C ARG A 152 -3.24 1.42 -7.77
N ARG A 153 -2.47 2.54 -7.70
CA ARG A 153 -2.98 3.84 -7.23
C ARG A 153 -3.99 4.48 -8.18
N PHE A 154 -3.92 4.18 -9.48
CA PHE A 154 -4.73 4.84 -10.51
C PHE A 154 -6.14 4.24 -10.71
N GLN A 155 -6.55 3.25 -9.91
CA GLN A 155 -7.81 2.53 -10.14
C GLN A 155 -8.96 2.98 -9.24
N LEU A 156 -8.76 4.01 -8.41
CA LEU A 156 -9.86 4.76 -7.81
C LEU A 156 -10.36 5.81 -8.81
N VAL A 157 -10.95 5.36 -9.92
CA VAL A 157 -11.93 6.19 -10.62
C VAL A 157 -13.18 6.12 -9.75
N PRO A 158 -13.67 7.24 -9.18
CA PRO A 158 -14.99 7.24 -8.55
C PRO A 158 -15.97 6.66 -9.57
N GLN A 159 -16.75 5.64 -9.21
CA GLN A 159 -17.91 5.27 -10.03
C GLN A 159 -18.79 6.53 -10.11
N GLY A 160 -18.70 7.24 -11.25
CA GLY A 160 -19.37 8.52 -11.49
C GLY A 160 -18.48 9.70 -11.92
N ALA A 161 -17.14 9.62 -11.88
CA ALA A 161 -16.30 10.68 -12.44
C ALA A 161 -16.03 10.39 -13.92
N VAL A 162 -16.72 11.16 -14.78
CA VAL A 162 -16.53 11.16 -16.23
C VAL A 162 -15.05 11.13 -16.62
N ALA A 163 -14.71 10.16 -17.47
CA ALA A 163 -13.40 10.04 -18.08
C ALA A 163 -13.10 11.35 -18.83
N TRP A 164 -11.94 11.95 -18.54
CA TRP A 164 -11.34 12.95 -19.41
C TRP A 164 -10.99 12.24 -20.72
N THR A 165 -11.89 12.25 -21.70
CA THR A 165 -11.57 11.78 -23.05
C THR A 165 -10.69 12.81 -23.73
N LYS A 166 -9.89 12.32 -24.68
CA LYS A 166 -8.89 13.08 -25.47
C LYS A 166 -9.47 14.35 -26.13
N GLU A 167 -10.78 14.42 -26.31
CA GLU A 167 -11.51 15.57 -26.85
C GLU A 167 -11.48 16.81 -25.95
N ALA A 168 -11.29 16.67 -24.63
CA ALA A 168 -11.21 17.82 -23.73
C ALA A 168 -9.87 18.59 -23.82
N PHE A 169 -8.82 17.98 -24.38
CA PHE A 169 -7.50 18.62 -24.51
C PHE A 169 -7.44 19.60 -25.68
N ASP A 170 -8.21 19.34 -26.75
CA ASP A 170 -8.19 20.16 -27.97
C ASP A 170 -9.06 21.43 -27.88
N VAL A 171 -9.89 21.58 -26.85
CA VAL A 171 -10.75 22.78 -26.66
C VAL A 171 -10.03 23.92 -25.91
N VAL A 172 -8.87 23.66 -25.29
CA VAL A 172 -8.13 24.66 -24.48
C VAL A 172 -6.92 25.23 -25.22
N SER A 173 -6.77 24.96 -26.52
CA SER A 173 -5.74 25.58 -27.37
C SER A 173 -6.32 26.12 -28.67
N GLU A 174 -7.15 27.16 -28.59
CA GLU A 174 -7.17 28.20 -29.61
C GLU A 174 -7.23 29.58 -28.91
N PRO A 175 -6.49 30.60 -29.40
CA PRO A 175 -6.44 31.93 -28.81
C PRO A 175 -7.74 32.73 -28.95
#